data_AF-A0A8C9MFI8-F1
#
_entry.id   AF-A0A8C9MFI8-F1
#
_cell.length_a   1.000
_cell.length_b   1.000
_cell.length_c   1.000
_cell.angle_alpha   90.00
_cell.angle_beta   90.00
_cell.angle_gamma   90.00
#
_symmetry.space_group_name_H-M   'P 1'
#
loop_
_entity.id
_entity.type
_entity.pdbx_description
1 polymer ?
#
loop_
_entity_poly.entity_id
_entity_poly.type
_entity_poly.pdbx_seq_one_letter_code
_entity_poly.pdbx_strand_id
1 'polypeptide(L)'
;MSKLGNHSVISPAGLYYVDSEGQRVAGTAFAVGSGSSYAYGVLDRGLGGGIASEGAACGLARRAIYQAARRDAYSGGTVRVFHVGDKGWREVSVDNVRDLQEIYGE
;
A
#
# COMPACT_ATOMS: atom_id res chain seq x y z
N MET A 1 -10.07 -26.01 36.03
CA MET A 1 -10.19 -24.62 35.52
C MET A 1 -8.89 -24.27 34.81
N SER A 2 -8.83 -24.50 33.50
CA SER A 2 -7.68 -24.15 32.66
C SER A 2 -7.71 -22.66 32.34
N LYS A 3 -6.65 -21.92 32.71
CA LYS A 3 -6.45 -20.54 32.25
C LYS A 3 -6.27 -20.56 30.73
N LEU A 4 -7.28 -20.09 29.99
CA LEU A 4 -7.10 -19.60 28.63
C LEU A 4 -6.18 -18.39 28.72
N GLY A 5 -4.91 -18.57 28.39
CA GLY A 5 -3.99 -17.45 28.20
C GLY A 5 -4.39 -16.72 26.93
N ASN A 6 -4.83 -15.47 27.05
CA ASN A 6 -4.91 -14.53 25.94
C ASN A 6 -3.51 -14.37 25.33
N HIS A 7 -3.19 -15.21 24.36
CA HIS A 7 -2.07 -15.01 23.46
C HIS A 7 -2.62 -14.26 22.27
N SER A 8 -2.75 -12.94 22.40
CA SER A 8 -2.61 -12.05 21.25
C SER A 8 -1.15 -12.18 20.81
N VAL A 9 -0.83 -13.28 20.11
CA VAL A 9 0.42 -13.36 19.36
C VAL A 9 0.29 -12.24 18.34
N ILE A 10 1.05 -11.16 18.53
CA ILE A 10 1.26 -10.19 17.47
C ILE A 10 2.01 -10.97 16.40
N SER A 11 1.27 -11.50 15.44
CA SER A 11 1.83 -12.16 14.28
C SER A 11 2.74 -11.16 13.57
N PRO A 12 3.94 -11.57 13.12
CA PRO A 12 4.78 -10.71 12.28
C PRO A 12 3.94 -10.18 11.10
N ALA A 13 4.23 -8.95 10.66
CA ALA A 13 3.45 -8.27 9.64
C ALA A 13 3.23 -9.21 8.43
N GLY A 14 1.99 -9.65 8.24
CA GLY A 14 1.60 -10.57 7.19
C GLY A 14 0.74 -9.83 6.17
N LEU A 15 1.12 -9.89 4.90
CA LEU A 15 0.35 -9.34 3.80
C LEU A 15 -0.14 -10.48 2.90
N TYR A 16 -1.45 -10.50 2.66
CA TYR A 16 -2.10 -11.56 1.89
C TYR A 16 -3.02 -10.94 0.83
N TYR A 17 -2.89 -11.42 -0.40
CA TYR A 17 -3.88 -11.24 -1.45
C TYR A 17 -4.94 -12.33 -1.33
N VAL A 18 -6.21 -11.94 -1.48
CA VAL A 18 -7.37 -12.83 -1.52
C VAL A 18 -8.32 -12.35 -2.62
N ASP A 19 -8.90 -13.29 -3.37
CA ASP A 19 -9.84 -12.99 -4.46
C ASP A 19 -11.13 -13.83 -4.42
N SER A 20 -12.02 -13.57 -5.38
CA SER A 20 -13.31 -14.24 -5.50
C SER A 20 -13.22 -15.70 -5.94
N GLU A 21 -12.08 -16.12 -6.50
CA GLU A 21 -11.83 -17.50 -6.92
C GLU A 21 -11.26 -18.35 -5.78
N GLY A 22 -11.15 -17.78 -4.58
CA GLY A 22 -10.66 -18.45 -3.38
C GLY A 22 -9.14 -18.52 -3.30
N GLN A 23 -8.40 -17.72 -4.08
CA GLN A 23 -6.96 -17.64 -3.93
C GLN A 23 -6.60 -16.97 -2.60
N ARG A 24 -5.51 -17.45 -1.97
CA ARG A 24 -4.87 -16.79 -0.83
C ARG A 24 -3.36 -16.88 -0.97
N VAL A 25 -2.73 -15.75 -1.25
CA VAL A 25 -1.29 -15.68 -1.54
C VAL A 25 -0.60 -14.77 -0.54
N ALA A 26 0.43 -15.27 0.14
CA ALA A 26 1.32 -14.45 0.97
C ALA A 26 2.34 -13.73 0.08
N GLY A 27 2.65 -12.47 0.39
CA GLY A 27 3.63 -11.71 -0.39
C GLY A 27 4.13 -10.47 0.34
N THR A 28 5.06 -9.76 -0.30
CA THR A 28 5.69 -8.55 0.26
C THR A 28 5.12 -7.25 -0.32
N ALA A 29 4.46 -7.32 -1.49
CA ALA A 29 3.78 -6.21 -2.14
C ALA A 29 2.69 -6.72 -3.07
N PHE A 30 1.57 -6.00 -3.13
CA PHE A 30 0.48 -6.25 -4.07
C PHE A 30 -0.10 -4.94 -4.58
N ALA A 31 -0.54 -4.92 -5.83
CA ALA A 31 -1.41 -3.90 -6.41
C ALA A 31 -2.56 -4.59 -7.15
N VAL A 32 -3.78 -4.09 -6.98
CA VAL A 32 -5.01 -4.70 -7.50
C VAL A 32 -5.90 -3.63 -8.15
N GLY A 33 -6.78 -4.05 -9.05
CA GLY A 33 -7.63 -3.15 -9.84
C GLY A 33 -7.05 -2.78 -11.21
N SER A 34 -7.79 -1.99 -11.99
CA SER A 34 -7.44 -1.61 -13.37
C SER A 34 -6.12 -0.85 -13.49
N GLY A 35 -5.78 -0.03 -12.50
CA GLY A 35 -4.52 0.73 -12.44
C GLY A 35 -3.31 -0.03 -11.90
N SER A 36 -3.46 -1.32 -11.56
CA SER A 36 -2.43 -2.10 -10.86
C SER A 36 -1.09 -2.19 -11.63
N SER A 37 -1.13 -2.35 -12.95
CA SER A 37 0.08 -2.43 -13.78
C SER A 37 0.94 -1.15 -13.70
N TYR A 38 0.31 0.02 -13.64
CA TYR A 38 0.99 1.29 -13.46
C TYR A 38 1.58 1.44 -12.06
N ALA A 39 0.86 0.99 -11.03
CA ALA A 39 1.34 0.99 -9.65
C ALA A 39 2.55 0.06 -9.47
N TYR A 40 2.50 -1.17 -10.01
CA TYR A 40 3.63 -2.10 -9.98
C TYR A 40 4.88 -1.51 -10.64
N GLY A 41 4.74 -0.81 -11.78
CA GLY A 41 5.88 -0.16 -12.43
C GLY A 41 6.62 0.85 -11.54
N VAL A 42 5.95 1.46 -10.56
CA VAL A 42 6.57 2.34 -9.56
C VAL A 42 7.13 1.53 -8.39
N LEU A 43 6.34 0.58 -7.87
CA LEU A 43 6.72 -0.26 -6.72
C LEU A 43 7.96 -1.11 -7.01
N ASP A 44 8.03 -1.77 -8.16
CA ASP A 44 9.14 -2.67 -8.51
C ASP A 44 10.48 -1.92 -8.56
N ARG A 45 10.46 -0.67 -9.04
CA ARG A 45 11.66 0.19 -9.05
C ARG A 45 12.02 0.71 -7.67
N GLY A 46 11.02 1.04 -6.84
CA GLY A 46 11.23 1.62 -5.52
C GLY A 46 11.57 0.61 -4.42
N LEU A 47 11.09 -0.63 -4.54
CA LEU A 47 11.32 -1.69 -3.55
C LEU A 47 12.67 -2.40 -3.73
N GLY A 48 13.23 -2.40 -4.94
CA GLY A 48 14.48 -3.10 -5.25
C GLY A 48 15.70 -2.63 -4.46
N GLY A 49 15.69 -1.40 -3.92
CA GLY A 49 16.78 -0.84 -3.12
C GLY A 49 16.68 -1.09 -1.61
N GLY A 50 15.59 -1.71 -1.13
CA GLY A 50 15.21 -1.69 0.28
C GLY A 50 14.68 -0.31 0.71
N ILE A 51 13.64 -0.28 1.54
CA ILE A 51 13.07 0.98 2.02
C ILE A 51 13.66 1.33 3.38
N ALA A 52 14.32 2.48 3.46
CA ALA A 52 15.08 2.90 4.64
C ALA A 52 14.23 3.53 5.76
N SER A 53 13.01 4.00 5.48
CA SER A 53 12.16 4.64 6.47
C SER A 53 10.67 4.55 6.13
N GLU A 54 9.84 4.73 7.16
CA GLU A 54 8.38 4.80 7.01
C GLU A 54 7.95 5.92 6.04
N GLY A 55 8.58 7.09 6.12
CA GLY A 55 8.30 8.22 5.22
C GLY A 55 8.65 7.90 3.76
N ALA A 56 9.74 7.19 3.52
CA ALA A 56 10.11 6.72 2.19
C ALA A 56 9.11 5.69 1.65
N ALA A 57 8.65 4.76 2.50
CA ALA A 57 7.62 3.77 2.14
C ALA A 57 6.30 4.46 1.75
N CYS A 58 5.85 5.40 2.60
CA CYS A 58 4.62 6.15 2.39
C CYS A 58 4.71 7.02 1.13
N GLY A 59 5.87 7.65 0.88
CA GLY A 59 6.14 8.42 -0.34
C GLY A 59 6.09 7.56 -1.61
N LEU A 60 6.69 6.37 -1.57
CA LEU A 60 6.64 5.42 -2.68
C LEU A 60 5.20 4.96 -2.97
N ALA A 61 4.45 4.57 -1.93
CA ALA A 61 3.07 4.14 -2.05
C ALA A 61 2.18 5.25 -2.64
N ARG A 62 2.31 6.48 -2.14
CA ARG A 62 1.58 7.64 -2.68
C ARG A 62 1.89 7.86 -4.16
N ARG A 63 3.17 7.80 -4.54
CA ARG A 63 3.60 7.97 -5.93
C ARG A 63 3.06 6.85 -6.84
N ALA A 64 3.02 5.62 -6.38
CA ALA A 64 2.48 4.49 -7.14
C ALA A 64 1.00 4.70 -7.49
N ILE A 65 0.19 5.11 -6.51
CA ILE A 65 -1.24 5.40 -6.75
C ILE A 65 -1.43 6.65 -7.61
N TYR A 66 -0.65 7.71 -7.41
CA TYR A 66 -0.69 8.88 -8.30
C TYR A 66 -0.42 8.50 -9.77
N GLN A 67 0.61 7.69 -10.02
CA GLN A 67 0.95 7.25 -11.38
C GLN A 67 -0.12 6.35 -12.00
N ALA A 68 -0.82 5.55 -11.20
CA ALA A 68 -1.99 4.79 -11.64
C ALA A 68 -3.16 5.71 -11.97
N ALA A 69 -3.52 6.63 -11.06
CA ALA A 69 -4.60 7.60 -11.25
C ALA A 69 -4.40 8.52 -12.46
N ARG A 70 -3.15 8.81 -12.84
CA ARG A 70 -2.85 9.62 -14.02
C ARG A 70 -3.03 8.87 -15.34
N ARG A 71 -2.92 7.54 -15.37
CA ARG A 71 -2.89 6.74 -16.60
C ARG A 71 -4.08 5.81 -16.79
N ASP A 72 -4.74 5.41 -15.71
CA ASP A 72 -5.92 4.57 -15.75
C ASP A 72 -7.19 5.42 -15.61
N ALA A 73 -8.06 5.40 -16.63
CA ALA A 73 -9.27 6.21 -16.68
C ALA A 73 -10.28 5.89 -15.57
N TYR A 74 -10.18 4.71 -14.94
CA TYR A 74 -11.04 4.28 -13.84
C TYR A 74 -10.42 4.52 -12.46
N SER A 75 -9.23 5.12 -12.39
CA SER A 75 -8.53 5.45 -11.14
C SER A 75 -8.44 6.96 -10.95
N GLY A 76 -8.66 7.47 -9.75
CA GLY A 76 -8.61 8.93 -9.51
C GLY A 76 -9.13 9.38 -8.14
N GLY A 77 -9.38 10.69 -8.02
CA GLY A 77 -9.92 11.31 -6.82
C GLY A 77 -8.85 11.59 -5.77
N THR A 78 -8.75 10.72 -4.77
CA THR A 78 -7.92 10.93 -3.57
C THR A 78 -7.03 9.73 -3.30
N VAL A 79 -5.76 9.99 -3.03
CA VAL A 79 -4.81 9.00 -2.54
C VAL A 79 -4.83 9.00 -1.02
N ARG A 80 -5.19 7.87 -0.41
CA ARG A 80 -5.06 7.68 1.05
C ARG A 80 -3.91 6.74 1.34
N VAL A 81 -3.03 7.14 2.26
CA VAL A 81 -1.89 6.34 2.69
C VAL A 81 -2.10 5.94 4.14
N PHE A 82 -1.97 4.65 4.43
CA PHE A 82 -2.05 4.11 5.79
C PHE A 82 -0.74 3.42 6.15
N HIS A 83 -0.35 3.54 7.41
CA HIS A 83 0.76 2.79 7.98
C HIS A 83 0.23 1.82 9.05
N VAL A 84 0.61 0.55 8.95
CA VAL A 84 0.24 -0.52 9.89
C VAL A 84 1.48 -0.91 10.69
N GLY A 85 1.45 -0.65 12.00
CA GLY A 85 2.52 -0.98 12.95
C GLY A 85 2.08 -1.91 14.06
N ASP A 86 2.96 -2.08 15.05
CA ASP A 86 2.76 -2.91 16.25
C ASP A 86 1.53 -2.50 17.08
N LYS A 87 1.22 -1.21 17.11
CA LYS A 87 0.09 -0.63 17.85
C LYS A 87 -1.20 -0.47 17.03
N GLY A 88 -1.24 -1.07 15.83
CA GLY A 88 -2.36 -0.94 14.90
C GLY A 88 -2.04 -0.02 13.72
N TRP A 89 -3.08 0.51 13.08
CA TRP A 89 -2.95 1.32 11.86
C TRP A 89 -3.26 2.79 12.12
N ARG A 90 -2.70 3.66 11.27
CA ARG A 90 -3.05 5.07 11.22
C ARG A 90 -3.06 5.60 9.79
N GLU A 91 -3.90 6.59 9.55
CA GLU A 91 -3.86 7.38 8.32
C GLU A 91 -2.61 8.29 8.36
N VAL A 92 -1.83 8.26 7.28
CA VAL A 92 -0.60 9.04 7.12
C VAL A 92 -0.91 10.32 6.33
N SER A 93 -1.68 10.19 5.24
CA SER A 93 -2.09 11.33 4.41
C SER A 93 -3.32 11.01 3.59
N VAL A 94 -4.01 12.09 3.20
CA VAL A 94 -5.16 12.10 2.30
C VAL A 94 -4.92 13.21 1.30
N ASP A 95 -4.50 12.85 0.09
CA ASP A 95 -4.00 13.79 -0.90
C ASP A 95 -4.90 13.76 -2.14
N ASN A 96 -5.33 14.93 -2.64
CA ASN A 96 -6.04 14.98 -3.92
C ASN A 96 -5.04 14.68 -5.04
N VAL A 97 -5.43 13.83 -6.01
CA VAL A 97 -4.57 13.51 -7.16
C VAL A 97 -4.19 14.78 -7.95
N ARG A 98 -5.07 15.78 -7.98
CA ARG A 98 -4.81 17.08 -8.60
C ARG A 98 -3.63 17.80 -7.95
N ASP A 99 -3.57 17.82 -6.63
CA ASP A 99 -2.51 18.52 -5.89
C ASP A 99 -1.18 17.74 -6.00
N LEU A 100 -1.26 16.41 -6.07
CA LEU A 100 -0.11 15.56 -6.33
C LEU A 100 0.51 15.76 -7.72
N GLN A 101 -0.22 16.32 -8.69
CA GLN A 101 0.35 16.70 -9.97
C GLN A 101 1.44 17.78 -9.82
N GLU A 102 1.34 18.66 -8.83
CA GLU A 102 2.35 19.71 -8.58
C GLU A 102 3.64 19.12 -7.98
N ILE A 103 3.53 17.96 -7.32
CA ILE A 103 4.65 17.29 -6.63
C ILE A 103 5.32 16.23 -7.52
N TYR A 104 4.51 15.47 -8.26
CA TYR A 104 4.96 14.31 -9.01
C TYR A 104 4.76 14.43 -10.53
N GLY A 105 4.08 15.48 -10.98
CA GLY A 105 4.01 15.82 -12.39
C GLY A 105 5.39 16.23 -12.88
N GLU A 106 5.81 15.63 -13.98
CA GLU A 106 6.82 16.24 -14.85
C GLU A 106 6.22 17.43 -15.58
#